data_AF-A0A0K1W1N7-F1
#
_entry.id   AF-A0A0K1W1N7-F1
#
_cell.length_a   1.000
_cell.length_b   1.000
_cell.length_c   1.000
_cell.angle_alpha   90.00
_cell.angle_beta   90.00
_cell.angle_gamma   90.00
#
_symmetry.space_group_name_H-M   'P 1'
#
loop_
_entity.id
_entity.type
_entity.pdbx_description
1 polymer ?
#
loop_
_entity_poly.entity_id
_entity_poly.type
_entity_poly.pdbx_seq_one_letter_code
_entity_poly.pdbx_strand_id
1 'polypeptide(L)'
;MKEKKENLFKDYKKIIRKYVKFIPLVYMVFIIDVLVFYCLVALFITNRIIEKDFLSWAIIAACLYTIFRFSFVNWFQKNKYYKKIVVFDFKDSVAGQGRIIKREICFNSINFWVILVIINFTTAIFVNYEVSTFLTNQKIMLAVTNTSLNMLLLPSFISTFQKIGQTDKNVASNYINLVKDQYFSNKSLFENVEFEKNFLNLKFTKNDLVSKNGIFVLINKDDLKQKEIDNMKKINDVILKNYREIWESYYKFLKEKNNIKVSKLKMHSQYWIERIYDHIFIDFFDV
;
A
#
# COMPACT_ATOMS: atom_id res chain seq x y z
N MET A 1 -36.87 1.39 -7.57
CA MET A 1 -35.93 1.82 -6.48
C MET A 1 -34.69 0.93 -6.32
N LYS A 2 -34.75 -0.39 -6.54
CA LYS A 2 -33.56 -1.28 -6.53
C LYS A 2 -32.56 -1.01 -7.67
N GLU A 3 -33.03 -0.77 -8.90
CA GLU A 3 -32.16 -0.47 -10.06
C GLU A 3 -31.36 0.83 -9.92
N LYS A 4 -31.97 1.92 -9.42
CA LYS A 4 -31.25 3.18 -9.13
C LYS A 4 -30.11 2.98 -8.12
N LYS A 5 -30.29 2.10 -7.13
CA LYS A 5 -29.26 1.76 -6.14
C LYS A 5 -28.15 0.87 -6.70
N GLU A 6 -28.43 0.04 -7.70
CA GLU A 6 -27.41 -0.79 -8.36
C GLU A 6 -26.52 -0.03 -9.34
N ASN A 7 -27.06 0.98 -10.00
CA ASN A 7 -26.26 1.85 -10.87
C ASN A 7 -25.27 2.71 -10.06
N LEU A 8 -25.68 3.26 -8.91
CA LEU A 8 -24.81 4.06 -8.03
C LEU A 8 -23.53 3.32 -7.61
N PHE A 9 -23.62 2.06 -7.21
CA PHE A 9 -22.43 1.28 -6.84
C PHE A 9 -21.49 1.01 -8.00
N LYS A 10 -22.04 0.79 -9.20
CA LYS A 10 -21.24 0.65 -10.41
C LYS A 10 -20.52 1.96 -10.73
N ASP A 11 -21.16 3.09 -10.50
CA ASP A 11 -20.60 4.42 -10.73
C ASP A 11 -19.43 4.72 -9.79
N TYR A 12 -19.57 4.48 -8.48
CA TYR A 12 -18.45 4.64 -7.55
C TYR A 12 -17.31 3.65 -7.83
N LYS A 13 -17.63 2.40 -8.19
CA LYS A 13 -16.60 1.43 -8.60
C LYS A 13 -15.86 1.88 -9.86
N LYS A 14 -16.55 2.55 -10.79
CA LYS A 14 -15.96 3.13 -12.00
C LYS A 14 -15.09 4.34 -11.67
N ILE A 15 -15.51 5.19 -10.72
CA ILE A 15 -14.72 6.33 -10.22
C ILE A 15 -13.43 5.82 -9.56
N ILE A 16 -13.54 4.88 -8.62
CA ILE A 16 -12.39 4.30 -7.91
C ILE A 16 -11.39 3.61 -8.84
N ARG A 17 -11.87 2.94 -9.90
CA ARG A 17 -11.00 2.33 -10.91
C ARG A 17 -10.09 3.33 -11.62
N LYS A 18 -10.41 4.62 -11.66
CA LYS A 18 -9.52 5.64 -12.21
C LYS A 18 -8.24 5.81 -11.38
N TYR A 19 -8.38 5.69 -10.06
CA TYR A 19 -7.27 5.86 -9.12
C TYR A 19 -6.47 4.57 -8.93
N VAL A 20 -7.12 3.40 -8.98
CA VAL A 20 -6.43 2.11 -8.79
C VAL A 20 -5.80 1.62 -10.10
N LYS A 21 -4.46 1.70 -10.21
CA LYS A 21 -3.70 1.15 -11.34
C LYS A 21 -3.07 -0.20 -10.99
N PHE A 22 -3.19 -1.17 -11.89
CA PHE A 22 -2.57 -2.48 -11.79
C PHE A 22 -1.17 -2.46 -12.41
N ILE A 23 -0.20 -3.13 -11.76
CA ILE A 23 1.19 -3.23 -12.21
C ILE A 23 1.48 -4.69 -12.61
N PRO A 24 1.44 -5.03 -13.91
CA PRO A 24 1.50 -6.42 -14.37
C PRO A 24 2.84 -7.09 -14.05
N LEU A 25 3.96 -6.37 -14.13
CA LEU A 25 5.29 -6.92 -13.85
C LEU A 25 5.42 -7.38 -12.39
N VAL A 26 4.95 -6.56 -11.44
CA VAL A 26 4.98 -6.88 -10.01
C VAL A 26 4.07 -8.07 -9.71
N TYR A 27 2.92 -8.16 -10.40
CA TYR A 27 2.03 -9.31 -10.29
C TYR A 27 2.66 -10.62 -10.80
N MET A 28 3.33 -10.58 -11.95
CA MET A 28 4.01 -11.77 -12.49
C MET A 28 5.10 -12.27 -11.56
N VAL A 29 5.91 -11.35 -11.00
CA VAL A 29 6.93 -11.70 -10.01
C VAL A 29 6.29 -12.34 -8.77
N PHE A 30 5.17 -11.80 -8.28
CA PHE A 30 4.44 -12.41 -7.17
C PHE A 30 3.94 -13.83 -7.48
N ILE A 31 3.42 -14.07 -8.69
CA ILE A 31 3.01 -15.42 -9.12
C ILE A 31 4.21 -16.37 -9.12
N ILE A 32 5.35 -15.94 -9.67
CA ILE A 32 6.58 -16.74 -9.69
C ILE A 32 7.02 -17.08 -8.25
N ASP A 33 7.01 -16.09 -7.35
CA ASP A 33 7.36 -16.30 -5.94
C ASP A 33 6.43 -17.35 -5.27
N VAL A 34 5.13 -17.33 -5.58
CA VAL A 34 4.15 -18.33 -5.09
C VAL A 34 4.37 -19.71 -5.72
N LEU A 35 4.70 -19.79 -7.01
CA LEU A 35 5.02 -21.06 -7.68
C LEU A 35 6.28 -21.71 -7.10
N VAL A 36 7.32 -20.91 -6.84
CA VAL A 36 8.54 -21.40 -6.16
C VAL A 36 8.20 -21.98 -4.80
N PHE A 37 7.30 -21.33 -4.04
CA PHE A 37 6.84 -21.87 -2.77
C PHE A 37 6.07 -23.19 -2.92
N TYR A 38 5.19 -23.32 -3.92
CA TYR A 38 4.52 -24.60 -4.18
C TYR A 38 5.50 -25.71 -4.57
N CYS A 39 6.50 -25.41 -5.40
CA CYS A 39 7.57 -26.34 -5.71
C CYS A 39 8.35 -26.76 -4.45
N LEU A 40 8.64 -25.81 -3.55
CA LEU A 40 9.28 -26.10 -2.27
C LEU A 40 8.44 -27.05 -1.40
N VAL A 41 7.12 -26.82 -1.30
CA VAL A 41 6.21 -27.72 -0.57
C VAL A 41 6.20 -29.12 -1.19
N ALA A 42 6.12 -29.22 -2.52
CA ALA A 42 6.15 -30.50 -3.22
C ALA A 42 7.48 -31.24 -3.00
N LEU A 43 8.61 -30.53 -3.07
CA LEU A 43 9.93 -31.09 -2.78
C LEU A 43 10.02 -31.59 -1.34
N PHE A 44 9.51 -30.83 -0.38
CA PHE A 44 9.49 -31.23 1.02
C PHE A 44 8.69 -32.52 1.24
N ILE A 45 7.47 -32.59 0.71
CA ILE A 45 6.62 -33.80 0.79
C ILE A 45 7.30 -34.99 0.10
N THR A 46 7.87 -34.78 -1.09
CA THR A 46 8.57 -35.83 -1.85
C THR A 46 9.78 -36.35 -1.08
N ASN A 47 10.55 -35.46 -0.44
CA ASN A 47 11.69 -35.86 0.38
C ASN A 47 11.28 -36.69 1.60
N ARG A 48 10.08 -36.49 2.16
CA ARG A 48 9.56 -37.32 3.25
C ARG A 48 9.21 -38.75 2.83
N ILE A 49 9.06 -39.02 1.52
CA ILE A 49 8.74 -40.34 0.99
C ILE A 49 9.99 -41.05 0.49
N ILE A 50 10.87 -40.32 -0.20
CA ILE A 50 12.02 -40.90 -0.92
C ILE A 50 13.32 -40.80 -0.10
N GLU A 51 13.40 -39.85 0.84
CA GLU A 51 14.54 -39.62 1.74
C GLU A 51 15.89 -39.58 1.02
N LYS A 52 16.07 -38.57 0.14
CA LYS A 52 17.30 -38.41 -0.65
C LYS A 52 18.03 -37.13 -0.28
N ASP A 53 19.32 -37.22 -0.01
CA ASP A 53 20.17 -36.09 0.38
C ASP A 53 20.12 -34.92 -0.63
N PHE A 54 20.06 -35.21 -1.93
CA PHE A 54 19.97 -34.16 -2.95
C PHE A 54 18.68 -33.33 -2.83
N LEU A 55 17.59 -33.94 -2.38
CA LEU A 55 16.32 -33.25 -2.14
C LEU A 55 16.43 -32.37 -0.91
N SER A 56 17.06 -32.84 0.17
CA SER A 56 17.32 -32.04 1.37
C SER A 56 18.13 -30.79 1.06
N TRP A 57 19.18 -30.93 0.23
CA TRP A 57 19.95 -29.79 -0.28
C TRP A 57 19.13 -28.81 -1.10
N ALA A 58 18.29 -29.33 -2.01
CA ALA A 58 17.41 -28.50 -2.81
C ALA A 58 16.38 -27.74 -1.95
N ILE A 59 15.84 -28.38 -0.90
CA ILE A 59 14.91 -27.77 0.06
C ILE A 59 15.59 -26.63 0.82
N ILE A 60 16.80 -26.85 1.35
CA ILE A 60 17.55 -25.82 2.09
C ILE A 60 17.83 -24.61 1.20
N ALA A 61 18.33 -24.84 -0.03
CA ALA A 61 18.61 -23.78 -0.98
C ALA A 61 17.34 -23.00 -1.36
N ALA A 62 16.26 -23.70 -1.69
CA ALA A 62 14.98 -23.09 -2.02
C ALA A 62 14.41 -22.29 -0.83
N CYS A 63 14.51 -22.80 0.39
CA CYS A 63 14.06 -22.07 1.56
C CYS A 63 14.88 -20.81 1.83
N LEU A 64 16.21 -20.87 1.73
CA LEU A 64 17.07 -19.69 1.88
C LEU A 64 16.73 -18.63 0.84
N TYR A 65 16.51 -19.05 -0.42
CA TYR A 65 16.04 -18.16 -1.48
C TYR A 65 14.69 -17.53 -1.12
N THR A 66 13.71 -18.32 -0.71
CA THR A 66 12.37 -17.88 -0.34
C THR A 66 12.43 -16.87 0.81
N ILE A 67 13.18 -17.17 1.87
CA ILE A 67 13.35 -16.30 3.03
C ILE A 67 14.03 -14.99 2.65
N PHE A 68 15.13 -15.06 1.88
CA PHE A 68 15.82 -13.87 1.39
C PHE A 68 14.90 -13.00 0.56
N ARG A 69 14.19 -13.61 -0.40
CA ARG A 69 13.27 -12.92 -1.31
C ARG A 69 12.18 -12.20 -0.54
N PHE A 70 11.52 -12.87 0.40
CA PHE A 70 10.44 -12.27 1.17
C PHE A 70 10.92 -11.23 2.18
N SER A 71 12.08 -11.43 2.78
CA SER A 71 12.70 -10.42 3.66
C SER A 71 13.10 -9.17 2.86
N PHE A 72 13.68 -9.34 1.68
CA PHE A 72 13.97 -8.25 0.75
C PHE A 72 12.68 -7.55 0.26
N VAL A 73 11.61 -8.30 -0.01
CA VAL A 73 10.28 -7.74 -0.30
C VAL A 73 9.82 -6.86 0.85
N ASN A 74 9.95 -7.35 2.07
CA ASN A 74 9.48 -6.70 3.28
C ASN A 74 10.29 -5.44 3.67
N TRP A 75 11.61 -5.41 3.44
CA TRP A 75 12.48 -4.28 3.74
C TRP A 75 12.35 -3.14 2.74
N PHE A 76 12.34 -3.42 1.44
CA PHE A 76 12.43 -2.36 0.41
C PHE A 76 11.08 -1.80 -0.08
N GLN A 77 9.97 -2.20 0.55
CA GLN A 77 8.55 -1.73 0.55
C GLN A 77 7.92 -0.84 -0.54
N LYS A 78 8.65 -0.01 -1.30
CA LYS A 78 8.04 0.83 -2.34
C LYS A 78 7.43 -0.03 -3.44
N ASN A 79 6.11 0.08 -3.61
CA ASN A 79 5.33 -0.39 -4.75
C ASN A 79 5.32 -1.92 -5.01
N LYS A 80 5.19 -2.77 -3.99
CA LYS A 80 5.24 -4.24 -4.18
C LYS A 80 3.89 -4.97 -4.21
N TYR A 81 2.77 -4.35 -3.84
CA TYR A 81 1.47 -4.89 -4.22
C TYR A 81 1.16 -4.49 -5.66
N TYR A 82 0.66 -5.43 -6.45
CA TYR A 82 0.35 -5.26 -7.87
C TYR A 82 -0.77 -4.25 -8.15
N LYS A 83 -1.30 -3.58 -7.12
CA LYS A 83 -2.19 -2.42 -7.25
C LYS A 83 -1.59 -1.25 -6.49
N LYS A 84 -1.65 -0.07 -7.11
CA LYS A 84 -1.34 1.21 -6.47
C LYS A 84 -2.48 2.20 -6.68
N ILE A 85 -2.61 3.14 -5.76
CA ILE A 85 -3.51 4.28 -5.93
C ILE A 85 -2.69 5.41 -6.53
N VAL A 86 -3.11 5.91 -7.69
CA VAL A 86 -2.52 7.09 -8.34
C VAL A 86 -3.51 8.23 -8.14
N VAL A 87 -3.13 9.20 -7.32
CA VAL A 87 -4.01 10.35 -6.98
C VAL A 87 -3.99 11.36 -8.12
N PHE A 88 -2.80 11.67 -8.63
CA PHE A 88 -2.59 12.52 -9.79
C PHE A 88 -1.35 12.10 -10.58
N ASP A 89 -1.37 12.38 -11.88
CA ASP A 89 -0.35 11.99 -12.86
C ASP A 89 -0.38 13.01 -14.00
N PHE A 90 0.47 14.04 -13.92
CA PHE A 90 0.55 15.11 -14.91
C PHE A 90 1.94 15.18 -15.52
N LYS A 91 1.98 15.34 -16.85
CA LYS A 91 3.20 15.68 -17.57
C LYS A 91 3.15 17.17 -17.80
N ASP A 92 4.04 17.92 -17.18
CA ASP A 92 4.14 19.36 -17.40
C ASP A 92 5.60 19.77 -17.60
N SER A 93 5.82 20.77 -18.46
CA SER A 93 7.14 21.27 -18.80
C SER A 93 7.50 22.47 -17.94
N VAL A 94 7.88 22.21 -16.70
CA VAL A 94 8.50 23.25 -15.87
C VAL A 94 9.93 23.49 -16.39
N ALA A 95 10.20 24.70 -16.86
CA ALA A 95 11.50 25.12 -17.42
C ALA A 95 11.96 24.38 -18.69
N GLY A 96 11.02 24.00 -19.59
CA GLY A 96 11.36 23.40 -20.89
C GLY A 96 11.83 21.94 -20.83
N GLN A 97 11.96 21.37 -19.63
CA GLN A 97 12.17 19.95 -19.41
C GLN A 97 10.83 19.29 -19.06
N GLY A 98 10.43 18.27 -19.81
CA GLY A 98 9.22 17.50 -19.51
C GLY A 98 9.38 16.77 -18.17
N ARG A 99 8.76 17.27 -17.10
CA ARG A 99 8.74 16.61 -15.79
C ARG A 99 7.40 15.92 -15.58
N ILE A 100 7.45 14.72 -15.01
CA ILE A 100 6.26 13.96 -14.65
C ILE A 100 6.04 14.15 -13.15
N ILE A 101 4.96 14.85 -12.79
CA ILE A 101 4.57 15.07 -11.40
C ILE A 101 3.48 14.05 -11.07
N LYS A 102 3.79 13.18 -10.10
CA LYS A 102 2.93 12.05 -9.77
C LYS A 102 2.94 11.74 -8.28
N ARG A 103 1.75 11.47 -7.73
CA ARG A 103 1.58 10.93 -6.38
C ARG A 103 1.02 9.51 -6.46
N GLU A 104 1.80 8.56 -5.96
CA GLU A 104 1.43 7.15 -5.86
C GLU A 104 1.38 6.74 -4.40
N ILE A 105 0.29 6.08 -4.00
CA ILE A 105 0.10 5.52 -2.67
C ILE A 105 0.12 4.00 -2.79
N CYS A 106 0.95 3.37 -1.97
CA CYS A 106 0.98 1.91 -1.86
C CYS A 106 -0.32 1.43 -1.21
N PHE A 107 -1.08 0.59 -1.93
CA PHE A 107 -2.33 0.03 -1.43
C PHE A 107 -2.19 -1.48 -1.27
N ASN A 108 -1.64 -1.93 -0.15
CA ASN A 108 -1.43 -3.35 0.10
C ASN A 108 -2.69 -3.94 0.77
N SER A 109 -3.28 -4.99 0.18
CA SER A 109 -4.39 -5.71 0.82
C SER A 109 -3.91 -6.50 2.04
N ILE A 110 -4.74 -6.59 3.09
CA ILE A 110 -4.48 -7.47 4.25
C ILE A 110 -4.23 -8.92 3.80
N ASN A 111 -4.98 -9.41 2.81
CA ASN A 111 -4.80 -10.77 2.30
C ASN A 111 -3.39 -11.01 1.74
N PHE A 112 -2.77 -9.99 1.16
CA PHE A 112 -1.39 -10.09 0.68
C PHE A 112 -0.42 -10.30 1.84
N TRP A 113 -0.57 -9.54 2.93
CA TRP A 113 0.25 -9.71 4.13
C TRP A 113 0.03 -11.07 4.79
N VAL A 114 -1.21 -11.55 4.87
CA VAL A 114 -1.53 -12.88 5.41
C VAL A 114 -0.84 -13.97 4.59
N ILE A 115 -0.87 -13.92 3.25
CA ILE A 115 -0.16 -14.87 2.39
C ILE A 115 1.35 -14.85 2.67
N LEU A 116 1.94 -13.65 2.80
CA LEU A 116 3.37 -13.52 3.12
C LEU A 116 3.73 -14.13 4.49
N VAL A 117 2.87 -13.95 5.51
CA VAL A 117 3.07 -14.55 6.83
C VAL A 117 3.03 -16.07 6.73
N ILE A 118 2.02 -16.63 6.04
CA ILE A 118 1.87 -18.08 5.88
C ILE A 118 3.10 -18.67 5.16
N ILE A 119 3.52 -18.06 4.06
CA ILE A 119 4.68 -18.54 3.30
C ILE A 119 5.94 -18.52 4.16
N ASN A 120 6.24 -17.39 4.80
CA ASN A 120 7.42 -17.29 5.66
C ASN A 120 7.37 -18.28 6.83
N PHE A 121 6.20 -18.48 7.44
CA PHE A 121 6.03 -19.40 8.56
C PHE A 121 6.26 -20.86 8.14
N THR A 122 5.65 -21.29 7.04
CA THR A 122 5.86 -22.64 6.50
C THR A 122 7.30 -22.86 6.07
N THR A 123 7.93 -21.89 5.38
CA THR A 123 9.34 -21.98 5.00
C THR A 123 10.24 -22.06 6.23
N ALA A 124 9.97 -21.29 7.29
CA ALA A 124 10.71 -21.39 8.54
C ALA A 124 10.61 -22.78 9.18
N ILE A 125 9.42 -23.41 9.16
CA ILE A 125 9.23 -24.79 9.64
C ILE A 125 10.10 -25.75 8.83
N PHE A 126 10.06 -25.67 7.51
CA PHE A 126 10.83 -26.57 6.63
C PHE A 126 12.34 -26.45 6.86
N VAL A 127 12.88 -25.23 6.97
CA VAL A 127 14.32 -25.07 7.25
C VAL A 127 14.68 -25.61 8.62
N ASN A 128 13.91 -25.27 9.67
CA ASN A 128 14.22 -25.75 11.02
C ASN A 128 14.17 -27.28 11.09
N TYR A 129 13.25 -27.91 10.37
CA TYR A 129 13.20 -29.36 10.25
C TYR A 129 14.48 -29.90 9.59
N GLU A 130 14.84 -29.43 8.39
CA GLU A 130 16.05 -29.89 7.69
C GLU A 130 17.35 -29.58 8.46
N VAL A 131 17.37 -28.47 9.21
CA VAL A 131 18.44 -28.12 10.13
C VAL A 131 18.61 -29.19 11.22
N SER A 132 17.49 -29.63 11.82
CA SER A 132 17.49 -30.60 12.91
C SER A 132 17.75 -32.05 12.49
N THR A 133 17.40 -32.42 11.25
CA THR A 133 17.47 -33.80 10.78
C THR A 133 18.67 -34.06 9.87
N PHE A 134 18.99 -33.12 8.97
CA PHE A 134 19.99 -33.32 7.91
C PHE A 134 21.29 -32.56 8.18
N LEU A 135 21.20 -31.28 8.57
CA LEU A 135 22.38 -30.42 8.73
C LEU A 135 23.12 -30.60 10.06
N THR A 136 22.61 -31.37 11.00
CA THR A 136 23.24 -31.62 12.31
C THR A 136 24.67 -32.13 12.18
N ASN A 137 24.94 -32.91 11.13
CA ASN A 137 26.27 -33.45 10.84
C ASN A 137 27.17 -32.49 10.02
N GLN A 138 26.62 -31.40 9.47
CA GLN A 138 27.34 -30.46 8.62
C GLN A 138 27.51 -29.09 9.29
N LYS A 139 28.51 -28.99 10.17
CA LYS A 139 28.75 -27.83 11.05
C LYS A 139 28.78 -26.47 10.32
N ILE A 140 29.43 -26.38 9.17
CA ILE A 140 29.54 -25.12 8.41
C ILE A 140 28.17 -24.70 7.85
N MET A 141 27.48 -25.61 7.19
CA MET A 141 26.19 -25.32 6.57
C MET A 141 25.11 -25.04 7.62
N LEU A 142 25.17 -25.75 8.75
CA LEU A 142 24.34 -25.48 9.92
C LEU A 142 24.52 -24.03 10.40
N ALA A 143 25.76 -23.57 10.57
CA ALA A 143 26.05 -22.21 11.01
C ALA A 143 25.56 -21.14 10.01
N VAL A 144 25.79 -21.35 8.71
CA VAL A 144 25.32 -20.44 7.65
C VAL A 144 23.80 -20.36 7.63
N THR A 145 23.12 -21.50 7.72
CA THR A 145 21.66 -21.58 7.68
C THR A 145 21.04 -20.93 8.90
N ASN A 146 21.54 -21.22 10.10
CA ASN A 146 21.06 -20.61 11.35
C ASN A 146 21.28 -19.09 11.38
N THR A 147 22.44 -18.62 10.91
CA THR A 147 22.73 -17.18 10.82
C THR A 147 21.76 -16.51 9.85
N SER A 148 21.53 -17.10 8.68
CA SER A 148 20.59 -16.58 7.69
C SER A 148 19.15 -16.54 8.20
N LEU A 149 18.71 -17.59 8.90
CA LEU A 149 17.38 -17.64 9.54
C LEU A 149 17.22 -16.50 10.55
N ASN A 150 18.18 -16.33 11.44
CA ASN A 150 18.11 -15.32 12.50
C ASN A 150 18.14 -13.88 11.93
N MET A 151 18.97 -13.63 10.92
CA MET A 151 19.08 -12.30 10.31
C MET A 151 17.86 -11.92 9.45
N LEU A 152 17.23 -12.89 8.79
CA LEU A 152 16.20 -12.61 7.78
C LEU A 152 14.78 -12.83 8.32
N LEU A 153 14.51 -13.93 9.02
CA LEU A 153 13.15 -14.26 9.44
C LEU A 153 12.65 -13.35 10.56
N LEU A 154 13.41 -13.17 11.63
CA LEU A 154 12.94 -12.43 12.81
C LEU A 154 12.56 -10.98 12.47
N PRO A 155 13.45 -10.19 11.81
CA PRO A 155 13.12 -8.82 11.43
C PRO A 155 11.97 -8.75 10.41
N SER A 156 11.87 -9.75 9.52
CA SER A 156 10.78 -9.82 8.54
C SER A 156 9.44 -10.12 9.21
N PHE A 157 9.36 -11.09 10.12
CA PHE A 157 8.13 -11.35 10.87
C PHE A 157 7.69 -10.14 11.68
N ILE A 158 8.61 -9.54 12.46
CA ILE A 158 8.31 -8.35 13.27
C ILE A 158 7.79 -7.22 12.39
N SER A 159 8.46 -6.92 11.27
CA SER A 159 8.02 -5.91 10.30
C SER A 159 6.63 -6.20 9.73
N THR A 160 6.35 -7.45 9.36
CA THR A 160 5.03 -7.81 8.79
C THR A 160 3.92 -7.71 9.83
N PHE A 161 4.15 -8.17 11.07
CA PHE A 161 3.17 -8.03 12.15
C PHE A 161 2.95 -6.58 12.55
N GLN A 162 4.02 -5.79 12.64
CA GLN A 162 3.93 -4.35 12.84
C GLN A 162 3.09 -3.70 11.75
N LYS A 163 3.27 -4.07 10.48
CA LYS A 163 2.45 -3.54 9.38
C LYS A 163 1.00 -3.95 9.50
N ILE A 164 0.69 -5.21 9.78
CA ILE A 164 -0.69 -5.64 10.00
C ILE A 164 -1.32 -4.81 11.13
N GLY A 165 -0.62 -4.65 12.25
CA GLY A 165 -1.09 -3.86 13.40
C GLY A 165 -1.17 -2.34 13.16
N GLN A 166 -0.25 -1.77 12.38
CA GLN A 166 -0.19 -0.32 12.09
C GLN A 166 -1.17 0.09 10.99
N THR A 167 -1.41 -0.77 9.99
CA THR A 167 -2.38 -0.50 8.91
C THR A 167 -3.77 -0.29 9.50
N ASP A 168 -4.12 -1.03 10.56
CA ASP A 168 -5.39 -0.84 11.26
C ASP A 168 -5.35 0.29 12.29
N LYS A 169 -4.23 0.54 12.99
CA LYS A 169 -4.15 1.64 13.98
C LYS A 169 -4.24 3.02 13.34
N ASN A 170 -3.58 3.29 12.22
CA ASN A 170 -3.67 4.63 11.59
C ASN A 170 -5.05 4.86 10.98
N VAL A 171 -5.65 3.83 10.39
CA VAL A 171 -7.01 3.95 9.87
C VAL A 171 -8.03 4.04 11.00
N ALA A 172 -7.89 3.27 12.09
CA ALA A 172 -8.78 3.32 13.24
C ALA A 172 -8.62 4.58 14.10
N SER A 173 -7.38 5.06 14.31
CA SER A 173 -7.07 6.31 15.02
C SER A 173 -7.60 7.52 14.25
N ASN A 174 -7.51 7.53 12.91
CA ASN A 174 -8.19 8.56 12.11
C ASN A 174 -9.71 8.34 12.02
N TYR A 175 -10.20 7.10 12.13
CA TYR A 175 -11.64 6.85 12.27
C TYR A 175 -12.20 7.42 13.59
N ILE A 176 -11.39 7.43 14.65
CA ILE A 176 -11.73 7.92 15.99
C ILE A 176 -11.49 9.44 16.12
N ASN A 177 -10.41 9.98 15.55
CA ASN A 177 -10.03 11.39 15.72
C ASN A 177 -10.52 12.31 14.59
N LEU A 178 -10.89 11.79 13.41
CA LEU A 178 -11.10 12.61 12.21
C LEU A 178 -12.46 12.37 11.52
N VAL A 179 -12.87 11.13 11.25
CA VAL A 179 -13.88 10.86 10.19
C VAL A 179 -15.35 10.85 10.60
N LYS A 180 -15.75 10.48 11.82
CA LYS A 180 -17.19 10.37 12.12
C LYS A 180 -17.87 11.64 12.62
N ASP A 181 -17.21 12.43 13.47
CA ASP A 181 -17.89 13.56 14.12
C ASP A 181 -17.57 14.93 13.48
N GLN A 182 -16.37 15.10 12.90
CA GLN A 182 -15.94 16.39 12.30
C GLN A 182 -16.08 16.46 10.76
N TYR A 183 -15.95 15.33 10.04
CA TYR A 183 -15.95 15.34 8.58
C TYR A 183 -17.34 15.14 7.93
N PHE A 184 -18.27 14.43 8.57
CA PHE A 184 -19.64 14.30 8.07
C PHE A 184 -20.39 15.65 8.01
N SER A 185 -19.96 16.62 8.81
CA SER A 185 -20.54 17.96 8.91
C SER A 185 -19.93 18.97 7.92
N ASN A 186 -18.83 18.66 7.21
CA ASN A 186 -18.05 19.67 6.49
C ASN A 186 -17.82 19.35 5.00
N LYS A 187 -18.90 19.36 4.20
CA LYS A 187 -18.81 19.29 2.71
C LYS A 187 -17.85 20.35 2.15
N SER A 188 -17.76 21.50 2.83
CA SER A 188 -16.94 22.67 2.50
C SER A 188 -15.52 22.63 3.05
N LEU A 189 -15.00 21.44 3.39
CA LEU A 189 -13.63 21.27 3.92
C LEU A 189 -12.56 22.03 3.10
N PHE A 190 -12.62 21.92 1.78
CA PHE A 190 -11.66 22.55 0.85
C PHE A 190 -12.03 23.99 0.45
N GLU A 191 -13.08 24.60 1.04
CA GLU A 191 -13.46 25.98 0.73
C GLU A 191 -12.65 27.01 1.52
N ASN A 192 -12.08 26.62 2.67
CA ASN A 192 -11.36 27.52 3.58
C ASN A 192 -9.94 27.00 3.79
N VAL A 193 -9.17 27.01 2.70
CA VAL A 193 -7.80 26.50 2.66
C VAL A 193 -6.84 27.58 2.19
N GLU A 194 -5.68 27.63 2.82
CA GLU A 194 -4.62 28.59 2.51
C GLU A 194 -3.30 27.84 2.37
N PHE A 195 -2.51 28.17 1.36
CA PHE A 195 -1.15 27.64 1.23
C PHE A 195 -0.26 28.32 2.27
N GLU A 196 0.55 27.54 2.99
CA GLU A 196 1.60 28.14 3.79
C GLU A 196 2.75 28.66 2.90
N LYS A 197 3.75 29.26 3.54
CA LYS A 197 4.90 29.87 2.85
C LYS A 197 5.52 28.88 1.86
N ASN A 198 5.82 29.37 0.66
CA ASN A 198 6.45 28.61 -0.42
C ASN A 198 5.69 27.37 -0.91
N PHE A 199 4.38 27.26 -0.62
CA PHE A 199 3.54 26.11 -1.00
C PHE A 199 4.06 24.77 -0.43
N LEU A 200 4.65 24.79 0.77
CA LEU A 200 5.13 23.58 1.44
C LEU A 200 4.01 22.59 1.72
N ASN A 201 2.87 23.11 2.16
CA ASN A 201 1.70 22.43 2.66
C ASN A 201 0.47 23.36 2.56
N LEU A 202 -0.70 22.79 2.82
CA LEU A 202 -2.00 23.45 2.82
C LEU A 202 -2.56 23.45 4.24
N LYS A 203 -2.94 24.63 4.73
CA LYS A 203 -3.56 24.83 6.04
C LYS A 203 -5.08 24.99 5.88
N PHE A 204 -5.84 24.29 6.72
CA PHE A 204 -7.30 24.32 6.76
C PHE A 204 -7.74 25.19 7.94
N THR A 205 -8.15 26.42 7.66
CA THR A 205 -8.35 27.46 8.68
C THR A 205 -9.49 27.16 9.65
N LYS A 206 -10.50 26.39 9.23
CA LYS A 206 -11.67 26.05 10.06
C LYS A 206 -11.47 24.88 11.02
N ASN A 207 -10.57 23.95 10.72
CA ASN A 207 -10.49 22.66 11.41
C ASN A 207 -9.10 22.39 12.01
N ASP A 208 -8.19 23.36 11.96
CA ASP A 208 -6.78 23.25 12.41
C ASP A 208 -6.06 22.02 11.82
N LEU A 209 -6.33 21.72 10.55
CA LEU A 209 -5.69 20.63 9.82
C LEU A 209 -4.60 21.18 8.90
N VAL A 210 -3.59 20.36 8.68
CA VAL A 210 -2.47 20.66 7.80
C VAL A 210 -2.21 19.48 6.88
N SER A 211 -1.91 19.73 5.61
CA SER A 211 -1.46 18.69 4.70
C SER A 211 0.02 18.35 4.93
N LYS A 212 0.44 17.13 4.61
CA LYS A 212 1.86 16.76 4.64
C LYS A 212 2.70 17.59 3.67
N ASN A 213 3.96 17.77 4.04
CA ASN A 213 4.96 18.38 3.16
C ASN A 213 5.24 17.49 1.94
N GLY A 214 5.52 18.12 0.79
CA GLY A 214 5.90 17.42 -0.44
C GLY A 214 4.74 16.83 -1.25
N ILE A 215 3.49 17.22 -0.94
CA ILE A 215 2.32 16.97 -1.79
C ILE A 215 2.28 17.98 -2.94
N PHE A 216 2.61 19.23 -2.63
CA PHE A 216 2.63 20.35 -3.56
C PHE A 216 4.05 20.62 -4.06
N VAL A 217 4.14 21.30 -5.20
CA VAL A 217 5.40 21.76 -5.77
C VAL A 217 5.87 22.97 -4.98
N LEU A 218 7.05 22.84 -4.36
CA LEU A 218 7.70 23.93 -3.63
C LEU A 218 8.06 25.06 -4.60
N ILE A 219 7.71 26.29 -4.21
CA ILE A 219 8.03 27.50 -4.96
C ILE A 219 9.08 28.29 -4.19
N ASN A 220 10.35 28.21 -4.60
CA ASN A 220 11.38 29.10 -4.10
C ASN A 220 11.41 30.37 -4.95
N LYS A 221 10.96 31.51 -4.39
CA LYS A 221 10.87 32.77 -5.13
C LYS A 221 12.23 33.36 -5.47
N ASP A 222 13.27 33.02 -4.72
CA ASP A 222 14.61 33.59 -4.89
C ASP A 222 15.33 32.99 -6.11
N ASP A 223 14.95 31.78 -6.53
CA ASP A 223 15.63 31.02 -7.59
C ASP A 223 14.85 30.96 -8.93
N LEU A 224 13.63 31.48 -8.96
CA LEU A 224 12.69 31.27 -10.08
C LEU A 224 12.25 32.57 -10.75
N LYS A 225 12.10 32.53 -12.08
CA LYS A 225 11.52 33.64 -12.84
C LYS A 225 10.01 33.72 -12.61
N GLN A 226 9.42 34.92 -12.73
CA GLN A 226 7.99 35.13 -12.51
C GLN A 226 7.08 34.17 -13.31
N LYS A 227 7.43 33.91 -14.58
CA LYS A 227 6.70 32.95 -15.43
C LYS A 227 6.73 31.51 -14.90
N GLU A 228 7.84 31.10 -14.27
CA GLU A 228 7.99 29.77 -13.68
C GLU A 228 7.19 29.66 -12.38
N ILE A 229 7.21 30.73 -11.57
CA ILE A 229 6.37 30.86 -10.37
C ILE A 229 4.90 30.70 -10.73
N ASP A 230 4.42 31.39 -11.77
CA ASP A 230 3.01 31.34 -12.19
C ASP A 230 2.63 29.96 -12.73
N ASN A 231 3.53 29.28 -13.43
CA ASN A 231 3.32 27.90 -13.87
C ASN A 231 3.25 26.92 -12.68
N MET A 232 4.14 27.04 -11.71
CA MET A 232 4.11 26.18 -10.51
C MET A 232 2.84 26.41 -9.67
N LYS A 233 2.36 27.65 -9.57
CA LYS A 233 1.06 27.93 -8.92
C LYS A 233 -0.09 27.22 -9.63
N LYS A 234 -0.15 27.29 -10.96
CA LYS A 234 -1.17 26.57 -11.74
C LYS A 234 -1.13 25.06 -11.49
N ILE A 235 0.07 24.47 -11.39
CA ILE A 235 0.22 23.06 -11.05
C ILE A 235 -0.36 22.76 -9.67
N ASN A 236 -0.02 23.58 -8.66
CA ASN A 236 -0.54 23.41 -7.30
C ASN A 236 -2.07 23.58 -7.24
N ASP A 237 -2.65 24.49 -8.03
CA ASP A 237 -4.09 24.65 -8.16
C ASP A 237 -4.76 23.41 -8.80
N VAL A 238 -4.13 22.80 -9.81
CA VAL A 238 -4.61 21.54 -10.40
C VAL A 238 -4.55 20.42 -9.37
N ILE A 239 -3.47 20.30 -8.60
CA ILE A 239 -3.35 19.30 -7.53
C ILE A 239 -4.46 19.49 -6.49
N LEU A 240 -4.66 20.73 -6.01
CA LEU A 240 -5.71 21.08 -5.05
C LEU A 240 -7.10 20.75 -5.59
N LYS A 241 -7.38 21.07 -6.86
CA LYS A 241 -8.65 20.75 -7.51
C LYS A 241 -8.92 19.24 -7.52
N ASN A 242 -7.92 18.40 -7.82
CA ASN A 242 -8.12 16.95 -7.78
C ASN A 242 -8.49 16.45 -6.39
N TYR A 243 -7.81 16.92 -5.35
CA TYR A 243 -8.13 16.54 -3.97
C TYR A 243 -9.54 16.99 -3.58
N ARG A 244 -9.98 18.18 -4.02
CA ARG A 244 -11.35 18.66 -3.85
C ARG A 244 -12.38 17.76 -4.55
N GLU A 245 -12.14 17.37 -5.79
CA GLU A 245 -13.03 16.46 -6.54
C GLU A 245 -13.12 15.07 -5.87
N ILE A 246 -11.98 14.55 -5.38
CA ILE A 246 -11.92 13.29 -4.62
C ILE A 246 -12.74 13.42 -3.34
N TRP A 247 -12.61 14.54 -2.61
CA TRP A 247 -13.35 14.79 -1.37
C TRP A 247 -14.86 14.87 -1.62
N GLU A 248 -15.29 15.61 -2.64
CA GLU A 248 -16.71 15.70 -3.00
C GLU A 248 -17.29 14.33 -3.36
N SER A 249 -16.53 13.52 -4.09
CA SER A 249 -16.92 12.14 -4.40
C SER A 249 -17.00 11.28 -3.13
N TYR A 250 -16.06 11.43 -2.21
CA TYR A 250 -16.05 10.67 -0.96
C TYR A 250 -17.21 11.06 -0.05
N TYR A 251 -17.47 12.36 0.10
CA TYR A 251 -18.60 12.88 0.88
C TYR A 251 -19.95 12.36 0.36
N LYS A 252 -20.16 12.39 -0.97
CA LYS A 252 -21.38 11.81 -1.59
C LYS A 252 -21.52 10.32 -1.28
N PHE A 253 -20.44 9.57 -1.41
CA PHE A 253 -20.41 8.15 -1.07
C PHE A 253 -20.78 7.88 0.40
N LEU A 254 -20.21 8.63 1.35
CA LEU A 254 -20.50 8.50 2.77
C LEU A 254 -21.97 8.82 3.11
N LYS A 255 -22.51 9.90 2.52
CA LYS A 255 -23.92 10.29 2.71
C LYS A 255 -24.88 9.22 2.20
N GLU A 256 -24.56 8.60 1.06
CA GLU A 256 -25.37 7.55 0.48
C GLU A 256 -25.21 6.21 1.19
N LYS A 257 -24.01 5.89 1.72
CA LYS A 257 -23.75 4.69 2.53
C LYS A 257 -24.75 4.55 3.68
N ASN A 258 -25.03 5.62 4.41
CA ASN A 258 -25.97 5.63 5.53
C ASN A 258 -27.43 5.32 5.11
N ASN A 259 -27.79 5.55 3.84
CA ASN A 259 -29.15 5.39 3.32
C ASN A 259 -29.42 4.04 2.66
N ILE A 260 -28.42 3.15 2.58
CA ILE A 260 -28.55 1.87 1.89
C ILE A 260 -28.48 0.74 2.94
N LYS A 261 -29.61 0.05 3.19
CA LYS A 261 -29.59 -1.31 3.74
C LYS A 261 -29.01 -2.22 2.66
N VAL A 262 -27.76 -2.69 2.84
CA VAL A 262 -27.04 -3.45 1.81
C VAL A 262 -26.84 -4.91 2.21
N SER A 263 -26.82 -5.79 1.22
CA SER A 263 -26.48 -7.21 1.38
C SER A 263 -24.99 -7.39 1.73
N LYS A 264 -24.63 -8.49 2.40
CA LYS A 264 -23.24 -8.81 2.85
C LYS A 264 -22.17 -8.62 1.75
N LEU A 265 -22.44 -9.04 0.52
CA LEU A 265 -21.53 -8.90 -0.63
C LEU A 265 -21.28 -7.43 -1.02
N LYS A 266 -22.32 -6.60 -0.98
CA LYS A 266 -22.22 -5.17 -1.30
C LYS A 266 -21.58 -4.39 -0.14
N MET A 267 -21.77 -4.84 1.10
CA MET A 267 -21.09 -4.33 2.29
C MET A 267 -19.56 -4.48 2.19
N HIS A 268 -19.07 -5.61 1.66
CA HIS A 268 -17.63 -5.78 1.43
C HIS A 268 -17.09 -4.81 0.36
N SER A 269 -17.84 -4.60 -0.73
CA SER A 269 -17.45 -3.65 -1.76
C SER A 269 -17.45 -2.20 -1.27
N GLN A 270 -18.43 -1.82 -0.45
CA GLN A 270 -18.46 -0.53 0.24
C GLN A 270 -17.23 -0.32 1.11
N TYR A 271 -16.92 -1.32 1.94
CA TYR A 271 -15.75 -1.29 2.81
C TYR A 271 -14.47 -1.03 2.03
N TRP A 272 -14.28 -1.71 0.88
CA TRP A 272 -13.10 -1.48 0.03
C TRP A 272 -13.05 -0.09 -0.59
N ILE A 273 -14.19 0.45 -1.05
CA ILE A 273 -14.27 1.79 -1.64
C ILE A 273 -13.89 2.84 -0.59
N GLU A 274 -14.45 2.73 0.61
CA GLU A 274 -14.15 3.62 1.74
C GLU A 274 -12.66 3.59 2.07
N ARG A 275 -12.07 2.40 2.19
CA ARG A 275 -10.63 2.27 2.51
C ARG A 275 -9.73 2.91 1.48
N ILE A 276 -10.11 2.91 0.20
CA ILE A 276 -9.32 3.59 -0.83
C ILE A 276 -9.33 5.11 -0.63
N TYR A 277 -10.49 5.70 -0.32
CA TYR A 277 -10.56 7.12 0.03
C TYR A 277 -9.79 7.43 1.31
N ASP A 278 -9.92 6.59 2.34
CA ASP A 278 -9.20 6.76 3.61
C ASP A 278 -7.69 6.80 3.37
N HIS A 279 -7.15 5.89 2.57
CA HIS A 279 -5.72 5.89 2.23
C HIS A 279 -5.29 7.15 1.48
N ILE A 280 -6.14 7.74 0.63
CA ILE A 280 -5.84 9.00 -0.06
C ILE A 280 -5.72 10.15 0.95
N PHE A 281 -6.65 10.24 1.90
CA PHE A 281 -6.65 11.36 2.86
C PHE A 281 -5.66 11.16 4.01
N ILE A 282 -5.35 9.92 4.41
CA ILE A 282 -4.24 9.61 5.32
C ILE A 282 -2.89 10.00 4.71
N ASP A 283 -2.71 9.79 3.41
CA ASP A 283 -1.52 10.23 2.70
C ASP A 283 -1.46 11.76 2.54
N PHE A 284 -2.62 12.42 2.52
CA PHE A 284 -2.72 13.86 2.35
C PHE A 284 -2.51 14.65 3.65
N PHE A 285 -3.17 14.28 4.75
CA PHE A 285 -3.12 15.02 6.01
C PHE A 285 -1.93 14.61 6.89
N ASP A 286 -1.40 15.58 7.64
CA ASP A 286 -0.35 15.37 8.63
C ASP A 286 -0.98 15.05 10.00
N VAL A 287 -1.26 13.76 10.22
CA VAL A 287 -1.99 13.21 11.38
C VAL A 287 -1.36 11.89 11.80
#